data_AF-A0ABD5T579-F1
#
_entry.id   AF-A0ABD5T579-F1
#
_cell.length_a   1.000
_cell.length_b   1.000
_cell.length_c   1.000
_cell.angle_alpha   90.00
_cell.angle_beta   90.00
_cell.angle_gamma   90.00
#
_symmetry.space_group_name_H-M   'P 1'
#
loop_
_entity.id
_entity.type
_entity.pdbx_description
1 polymer ?
#
loop_
_entity_poly.entity_id
_entity_poly.type
_entity_poly.pdbx_seq_one_letter_code
_entity_poly.pdbx_strand_id
1 'polypeptide(L)' 'SGRSPAVLALAWAVSRGVTPIPKATGDHVAENLRAVTAEIPDSVLRAVDALPPGDRHIDRDDAAWNR' A
#
# COMPACT_ATOMS: atom_id res chain seq x y z
N SER A 1 -16.06 3.70 3.87
CA SER A 1 -15.15 3.84 5.02
C SER A 1 -14.49 5.21 4.96
N GLY A 2 -14.63 6.06 5.97
CA GLY A 2 -14.06 7.43 6.00
C GLY A 2 -12.53 7.48 6.17
N ARG A 3 -11.79 6.56 5.53
CA ARG A 3 -10.32 6.47 5.59
C ARG A 3 -9.74 7.09 4.32
N SER A 4 -8.54 7.66 4.42
CA SER A 4 -7.86 8.18 3.24
C SER A 4 -7.37 7.05 2.33
N PRO A 5 -7.21 7.33 1.02
CA PRO A 5 -6.64 6.36 0.07
C PRO A 5 -5.29 5.80 0.50
N ALA A 6 -4.43 6.63 1.12
CA ALA A 6 -3.13 6.20 1.62
C ALA A 6 -3.24 5.12 2.69
N VAL A 7 -4.13 5.30 3.68
CA VAL A 7 -4.38 4.28 4.72
C VAL A 7 -4.89 2.98 4.12
N LEU A 8 -5.80 3.04 3.13
CA LEU A 8 -6.30 1.83 2.46
C LEU A 8 -5.18 1.08 1.72
N ALA A 9 -4.37 1.80 0.93
CA ALA A 9 -3.28 1.19 0.17
C ALA A 9 -2.23 0.52 1.07
N LEU A 10 -1.87 1.19 2.18
CA LEU A 10 -0.90 0.65 3.14
C LEU A 10 -1.48 -0.53 3.92
N ALA A 11 -2.74 -0.45 4.36
CA ALA A 11 -3.39 -1.55 5.06
C ALA A 11 -3.55 -2.78 4.16
N TRP A 12 -3.81 -2.59 2.87
CA TRP A 12 -3.81 -3.67 1.88
C TRP A 12 -2.43 -4.36 1.82
N ALA A 13 -1.32 -3.61 1.72
CA ALA A 13 0.02 -4.20 1.74
C ALA A 13 0.30 -4.99 3.03
N VAL A 14 -0.05 -4.42 4.19
CA VAL A 14 0.11 -5.07 5.51
C VAL A 14 -0.70 -6.38 5.57
N SER A 15 -1.93 -6.40 5.05
CA SER A 15 -2.77 -7.61 5.01
C SER A 15 -2.17 -8.76 4.18
N ARG A 16 -1.18 -8.47 3.33
CA ARG A 16 -0.41 -9.45 2.54
C ARG A 16 0.92 -9.84 3.16
N GLY A 17 1.18 -9.41 4.40
CA GLY A 17 2.46 -9.65 5.07
C GLY A 17 3.61 -8.81 4.48
N VAL A 18 3.30 -7.77 3.70
CA VAL A 18 4.29 -6.82 3.18
C VAL A 18 4.42 -5.66 4.16
N THR A 19 5.64 -5.32 4.54
CA THR A 19 5.93 -4.11 5.34
C THR A 19 6.17 -2.93 4.40
N PRO A 20 5.21 -2.00 4.21
CA PRO A 20 5.41 -0.84 3.35
C PRO A 20 6.36 0.18 4.00
N ILE A 21 7.10 0.92 3.17
CA ILE A 21 8.00 2.02 3.59
C ILE A 21 7.51 3.32 2.94
N PRO A 22 6.39 3.90 3.41
CA PRO A 22 5.82 5.08 2.77
C PRO A 22 6.68 6.31 2.98
N LYS A 23 7.09 6.95 1.89
CA LYS A 23 7.72 8.27 1.94
C LYS A 23 6.65 9.32 2.26
N ALA A 24 6.79 10.01 3.39
CA ALA A 24 5.85 11.05 3.83
C ALA A 24 6.57 12.13 4.67
N THR A 25 5.94 13.29 4.79
CA THR A 25 6.35 14.40 5.66
C THR A 25 5.11 15.04 6.29
N GLY A 26 5.25 15.68 7.47
CA GLY A 26 4.13 16.34 8.15
C GLY A 26 3.02 15.37 8.59
N ASP A 27 1.77 15.82 8.53
CA ASP A 27 0.59 15.08 9.00
C ASP A 27 0.42 13.70 8.33
N HIS A 28 0.91 13.55 7.10
CA HIS A 28 0.85 12.28 6.38
C HIS A 28 1.68 11.17 7.05
N VAL A 29 2.69 11.50 7.84
CA VAL A 29 3.45 10.49 8.60
C VAL A 29 2.53 9.81 9.63
N ALA A 30 1.83 10.62 10.42
CA ALA A 30 0.90 10.12 11.44
C ALA A 30 -0.34 9.47 10.80
N GLU A 31 -0.81 9.99 9.67
CA GLU A 31 -1.90 9.40 8.91
C GLU A 31 -1.56 7.99 8.42
N ASN A 32 -0.38 7.81 7.81
CA ASN A 32 0.07 6.51 7.30
C ASN A 32 0.19 5.45 8.40
N LEU A 33 0.61 5.84 9.61
CA LEU A 33 0.68 4.95 10.78
C LEU A 33 -0.67 4.31 11.15
N ARG A 34 -1.80 4.96 10.82
CA ARG A 34 -3.14 4.41 11.08
C ARG A 34 -3.41 3.12 10.30
N ALA A 35 -2.63 2.83 9.25
CA ALA A 35 -2.76 1.60 8.48
C ALA A 35 -2.44 0.33 9.30
N VAL A 36 -1.58 0.42 10.32
CA VAL A 36 -1.14 -0.73 11.13
C VAL A 36 -2.30 -1.38 11.88
N THR A 37 -3.28 -0.59 12.31
CA THR A 37 -4.44 -1.05 13.08
C THR A 37 -5.76 -0.87 12.30
N ALA A 38 -5.68 -0.59 11.00
CA ALA A 38 -6.86 -0.34 10.19
C ALA A 38 -7.60 -1.65 9.90
N GLU A 39 -8.82 -1.76 10.43
CA GLU A 39 -9.74 -2.84 10.05
C GLU A 39 -10.39 -2.56 8.69
N ILE A 40 -9.93 -3.27 7.66
CA ILE A 40 -10.49 -3.18 6.30
C ILE A 40 -11.37 -4.41 6.06
N PRO A 41 -12.65 -4.24 5.66
CA PRO A 41 -13.49 -5.37 5.32
C PRO A 41 -12.88 -6.18 4.17
N ASP A 42 -12.96 -7.51 4.24
CA ASP A 42 -12.42 -8.39 3.20
C ASP A 42 -13.00 -8.10 1.81
N SER A 43 -14.26 -7.64 1.73
CA SER A 43 -14.87 -7.23 0.46
C SER A 43 -14.14 -6.07 -0.21
N VAL A 44 -13.60 -5.14 0.58
CA VAL A 44 -12.81 -4.01 0.09
C VAL A 44 -11.42 -4.47 -0.32
N LEU A 45 -10.78 -5.34 0.47
CA LEU A 45 -9.49 -5.92 0.10
C LEU A 45 -9.58 -6.70 -1.22
N ARG A 46 -10.62 -7.53 -1.37
CA ARG A 46 -10.92 -8.24 -2.64
C ARG A 46 -11.15 -7.29 -3.81
N ALA A 47 -11.76 -6.13 -3.58
CA ALA A 47 -11.94 -5.13 -4.62
C ALA A 47 -10.60 -4.50 -5.07
N VAL A 48 -9.65 -4.29 -4.13
CA VAL A 48 -8.29 -3.85 -4.45
C VAL A 48 -7.52 -4.94 -5.22
N ASP A 49 -7.67 -6.21 -4.84
CA ASP A 49 -7.04 -7.33 -5.55
C ASP A 49 -7.54 -7.49 -6.99
N ALA A 50 -8.81 -7.13 -7.24
CA ALA A 50 -9.43 -7.22 -8.55
C ALA A 50 -9.06 -6.05 -9.49
N LEU A 51 -8.28 -5.07 -9.02
CA LEU A 51 -7.79 -4.00 -9.88
C LEU A 51 -6.90 -4.59 -10.99
N PRO A 52 -7.04 -4.13 -12.25
CA PRO A 52 -6.15 -4.57 -13.31
C PRO A 52 -4.69 -4.21 -12.96
N PRO A 53 -3.71 -5.05 -13.32
CA PRO A 53 -2.30 -4.72 -13.13
C PRO A 53 -1.98 -3.37 -13.78
N GLY A 54 -1.30 -2.50 -13.03
CA GLY A 54 -0.79 -1.22 -13.53
C GLY A 54 0.65 -1.33 -14.05
N ASP A 55 1.16 -0.22 -14.55
CA ASP A 55 2.54 -0.12 -15.01
C ASP A 55 3.52 -0.15 -13.83
N ARG A 56 4.63 -0.87 -14.00
CA ARG A 56 5.71 -0.86 -13.03
C ARG A 56 6.53 0.41 -13.20
N HIS A 57 6.47 1.31 -12.22
CA HIS A 57 7.17 2.59 -12.28
C HIS A 57 8.68 2.51 -12.01
N ILE A 58 9.13 1.54 -11.21
CA ILE A 58 10.54 1.31 -10.92
C ILE A 58 10.89 -0.11 -11.36
N ASP A 59 11.42 -0.22 -12.57
CA ASP A 59 12.05 -1.43 -13.09
C ASP A 59 13.24 -1.00 -13.94
N ARG A 60 14.43 -0.98 -13.33
CA ARG A 60 15.64 -0.55 -14.04
C ARG A 60 16.34 -1.78 -14.57
N ASP A 61 16.69 -1.78 -15.86
CA ASP A 61 17.36 -2.93 -16.50
C ASP A 61 18.68 -3.31 -15.79
N ASP A 62 19.36 -2.32 -15.20
CA ASP A 62 20.61 -2.48 -14.44
C ASP A 62 20.41 -2.76 -12.94
N ALA A 63 19.18 -3.00 -12.49
CA ALA A 63 18.89 -3.21 -11.08
C ALA A 63 19.53 -4.51 -10.55
N ALA A 64 19.92 -4.50 -9.27
CA ALA A 64 20.63 -5.62 -8.65
C ALA A 64 19.85 -6.94 -8.62
N TRP A 65 18.53 -6.90 -8.77
CA TRP A 65 17.64 -8.08 -8.81
C TRP A 65 17.40 -8.64 -10.22
N ASN A 66 17.95 -8.00 -11.26
CA ASN A 66 17.89 -8.45 -12.66
C ASN A 66 19.19 -9.18 -13.09
N ARG A 67 20.01 -9.63 -12.13
CA ARG A 67 21.31 -10.28 -12.36
C ARG A 67 21.32 -11.72 -11.90
#